data_AF-A0A178KMY2-F1
#
_entry.id   AF-A0A178KMY2-F1
#
_cell.length_a   1.000
_cell.length_b   1.000
_cell.length_c   1.000
_cell.angle_alpha   90.00
_cell.angle_beta   90.00
_cell.angle_gamma   90.00
#
_symmetry.space_group_name_H-M   'P 1'
#
loop_
_entity.id
_entity.type
_entity.pdbx_description
1 polymer ?
#
loop_
_entity_poly.entity_id
_entity_poly.type
_entity_poly.pdbx_seq_one_letter_code
_entity_poly.pdbx_strand_id
1 'polypeptide(L)'
;MKQALLPLSILTLLSGCASMSPDECKTADWYQVGYQDGQQGKNPNIINDYSKDCAEAGVTADHARWKEGFTKGTILYCSPDNGYQVGLAGKEYYGVCDSKQFVDNYQLGHQQYQVQQRLQEIDNQISVIDGQLSNKPDKDTADRLREQRKALTEERADLLRPDINFNLHF
;
A
#
# COMPACT_ATOMS: atom_id res chain seq x y z
N MET A 1 12.81 -12.20 48.34
CA MET A 1 12.93 -12.38 46.87
C MET A 1 12.55 -11.07 46.23
N LYS A 2 13.53 -10.29 45.73
CA LYS A 2 13.30 -8.94 45.19
C LYS A 2 13.05 -9.08 43.69
N GLN A 3 11.82 -8.84 43.25
CA GLN A 3 11.49 -8.78 41.82
C GLN A 3 12.07 -7.49 41.25
N ALA A 4 13.07 -7.62 40.36
CA ALA A 4 13.57 -6.51 39.57
C ALA A 4 12.61 -6.29 38.40
N LEU A 5 11.87 -5.18 38.43
CA LEU A 5 11.10 -4.69 37.30
C LEU A 5 12.08 -4.17 36.25
N LEU A 6 12.29 -4.94 35.18
CA LEU A 6 13.01 -4.49 33.99
C LEU A 6 12.10 -3.56 33.18
N PRO A 7 12.52 -2.33 32.84
CA PRO A 7 11.73 -1.47 31.98
C PRO A 7 11.80 -2.00 30.55
N LEU A 8 10.65 -2.44 30.03
CA LEU A 8 10.48 -2.81 28.63
C LEU A 8 10.54 -1.53 27.78
N SER A 9 11.74 -1.19 27.30
CA SER A 9 11.93 -0.11 26.32
C SER A 9 11.19 -0.47 25.03
N ILE A 10 10.07 0.21 24.80
CA ILE A 10 9.30 0.15 23.56
C ILE A 10 10.16 0.79 22.47
N LEU A 11 10.74 -0.04 21.61
CA LEU A 11 11.39 0.40 20.37
C LEU A 11 10.28 0.80 19.39
N THR A 12 9.88 2.07 19.40
CA THR A 12 9.03 2.63 18.35
C THR A 12 9.85 2.72 17.07
N LEU A 13 9.72 1.72 16.20
CA LEU A 13 10.17 1.80 14.80
C LEU A 13 9.22 2.77 14.09
N LEU A 14 9.51 4.07 14.19
CA LEU A 14 8.96 5.04 13.26
C LEU A 14 9.50 4.68 11.88
N SER A 15 8.66 4.12 11.02
CA SER A 15 8.89 4.02 9.58
C SER A 15 8.86 5.44 9.01
N GLY A 16 9.98 6.15 9.18
CA GLY A 16 10.22 7.43 8.55
C GLY A 16 10.33 7.28 7.04
N CYS A 17 10.03 8.36 6.32
CA CYS A 17 10.27 8.55 4.90
C CYS A 17 11.58 7.87 4.49
N ALA A 18 11.57 7.17 3.34
CA ALA A 18 12.75 6.50 2.82
C ALA A 18 13.87 7.52 2.54
N SER A 19 14.67 7.82 3.56
CA SER A 19 15.81 8.72 3.55
C SER A 19 17.09 7.92 3.45
N MET A 20 18.05 8.37 2.64
CA MET A 20 19.40 7.79 2.64
C MET A 20 20.19 8.32 3.85
N SER A 21 20.88 7.44 4.55
CA SER A 21 21.82 7.83 5.60
C SER A 21 23.06 8.53 5.00
N PRO A 22 23.79 9.35 5.79
CA PRO A 22 25.01 10.02 5.31
C PRO A 22 26.07 9.08 4.74
N ASP A 23 26.18 7.87 5.28
CA ASP A 23 27.14 6.87 4.78
C ASP A 23 26.68 6.26 3.45
N GLU A 24 25.37 5.96 3.32
CA GLU A 24 24.79 5.54 2.04
C GLU A 24 24.98 6.60 0.96
N CYS A 25 24.81 7.89 1.29
CA CYS A 25 25.05 9.00 0.37
C CYS A 25 26.49 9.03 -0.15
N LYS A 26 27.49 8.88 0.72
CA LYS A 26 28.92 8.98 0.33
C LYS A 26 29.36 7.87 -0.61
N THR A 27 28.71 6.71 -0.56
CA THR A 27 29.03 5.56 -1.41
C THR A 27 27.98 5.29 -2.48
N ALA A 28 27.02 6.19 -2.65
CA ALA A 28 25.89 5.99 -3.56
C ALA A 28 26.35 5.90 -5.03
N ASP A 29 26.07 4.77 -5.67
CA ASP A 29 25.97 4.72 -7.12
C ASP A 29 24.54 5.11 -7.51
N TRP A 30 24.36 6.36 -7.94
CA TRP A 30 23.05 6.91 -8.26
C TRP A 30 22.30 6.13 -9.33
N TYR A 31 23.01 5.51 -10.28
CA TYR A 31 22.35 4.63 -11.26
C TYR A 31 21.78 3.40 -10.58
N GLN A 32 22.54 2.76 -9.69
CA GLN A 32 22.09 1.57 -8.98
C GLN A 32 20.92 1.90 -8.03
N VAL A 33 20.98 3.03 -7.34
CA VAL A 33 19.88 3.54 -6.49
C VAL A 33 18.62 3.71 -7.33
N GLY A 34 18.74 4.41 -8.47
CA GLY A 34 17.63 4.59 -9.41
C GLY A 34 17.08 3.26 -9.90
N TYR A 35 17.95 2.33 -10.31
CA TYR A 35 17.55 1.00 -10.77
C TYR A 35 16.72 0.25 -9.73
N GLN A 36 17.14 0.26 -8.47
CA GLN A 36 16.41 -0.38 -7.37
C GLN A 36 15.07 0.30 -7.07
N ASP A 37 15.01 1.63 -7.12
CA ASP A 37 13.77 2.38 -6.95
C ASP A 37 12.78 2.11 -8.09
N GLY A 38 13.29 2.02 -9.32
CA GLY A 38 12.51 1.70 -10.51
C GLY A 38 11.95 0.29 -10.49
N GLN A 39 12.73 -0.71 -10.04
CA GLN A 39 12.26 -2.08 -9.85
C GLN A 39 11.08 -2.19 -8.88
N GLN A 40 11.01 -1.27 -7.91
CA GLN A 40 9.95 -1.19 -6.92
C GLN A 40 8.79 -0.30 -7.35
N GLY A 41 8.93 0.44 -8.46
CA GLY A 41 7.96 1.44 -8.92
C GLY A 41 7.74 2.57 -7.92
N LYS A 42 8.78 2.96 -7.17
CA LYS A 42 8.68 4.03 -6.18
C LYS A 42 8.23 5.34 -6.81
N ASN A 43 7.69 6.23 -5.98
CA ASN A 43 7.40 7.60 -6.38
C ASN A 43 8.69 8.27 -6.90
N PRO A 44 8.73 8.76 -8.15
CA PRO A 44 9.92 9.37 -8.69
C PRO A 44 10.42 10.59 -7.91
N ASN A 45 9.56 11.24 -7.14
CA ASN A 45 9.93 12.40 -6.31
C ASN A 45 10.91 12.06 -5.18
N ILE A 46 11.12 10.78 -4.86
CA ILE A 46 12.05 10.32 -3.81
C ILE A 46 13.49 10.82 -4.04
N ILE A 47 13.89 11.06 -5.29
CA ILE A 47 15.21 11.64 -5.60
C ILE A 47 15.39 13.05 -5.02
N ASN A 48 14.31 13.79 -4.81
CA ASN A 48 14.36 15.11 -4.16
C ASN A 48 14.64 14.96 -2.66
N ASP A 49 14.07 13.93 -2.03
CA ASP A 49 14.34 13.60 -0.63
C ASP A 49 15.81 13.19 -0.48
N TYR A 50 16.31 12.29 -1.33
CA TYR A 50 17.73 11.94 -1.35
C TYR A 50 18.64 13.15 -1.58
N SER A 51 18.26 14.07 -2.46
CA SER A 51 19.03 15.29 -2.73
C SER A 51 19.15 16.16 -1.50
N LYS A 52 18.06 16.28 -0.73
CA LYS A 52 18.03 17.03 0.52
C LYS A 52 18.91 16.36 1.58
N ASP A 53 18.69 15.06 1.81
CA ASP A 53 19.36 14.31 2.87
C ASP A 53 20.88 14.21 2.61
N CYS A 54 21.27 13.94 1.36
CA CYS A 54 22.67 13.82 1.00
C CYS A 54 23.41 15.17 0.98
N ALA A 55 22.70 16.28 0.76
CA ALA A 55 23.31 17.62 0.85
C ALA A 55 23.80 17.94 2.27
N GLU A 56 23.12 17.44 3.32
CA GLU A 56 23.58 17.57 4.70
C GLU A 56 24.91 16.84 4.94
N ALA A 57 25.17 15.78 4.17
CA ALA A 57 26.42 15.03 4.17
C ALA A 57 27.48 15.58 3.18
N GLY A 58 27.20 16.70 2.51
CA GLY A 58 28.08 17.29 1.50
C GLY A 58 28.11 16.55 0.17
N VAL A 59 27.14 15.67 -0.10
CA VAL A 59 27.01 14.89 -1.33
C VAL A 59 25.89 15.46 -2.18
N THR A 60 26.15 15.69 -3.47
CA THR A 60 25.12 16.08 -4.44
C THR A 60 24.58 14.85 -5.16
N ALA A 61 23.26 14.68 -5.17
CA ALA A 61 22.63 13.57 -5.88
C ALA A 61 22.71 13.75 -7.41
N ASP A 62 23.13 12.71 -8.12
CA ASP A 62 23.14 12.69 -9.59
C ASP A 62 21.77 12.26 -10.13
N HIS A 63 20.91 13.24 -10.36
CA HIS A 63 19.55 13.03 -10.90
C HIS A 63 19.56 12.33 -12.26
N ALA A 64 20.53 12.63 -13.13
CA ALA A 64 20.56 12.08 -14.47
C ALA A 64 20.87 10.58 -14.43
N ARG A 65 21.90 10.20 -13.65
CA ARG A 65 22.24 8.78 -13.42
C ARG A 65 21.13 8.03 -12.72
N TRP A 66 20.53 8.63 -11.69
CA TRP A 66 19.37 8.05 -11.02
C TRP A 66 18.20 7.83 -11.99
N LYS A 67 17.87 8.82 -12.83
CA LYS A 67 16.77 8.70 -13.78
C LYS A 67 17.04 7.61 -14.84
N GLU A 68 18.27 7.50 -15.32
CA GLU A 68 18.70 6.44 -16.23
C GLU A 68 18.49 5.05 -15.61
N GLY A 69 18.99 4.87 -14.39
CA GLY A 69 18.80 3.65 -13.61
C GLY A 69 17.32 3.35 -13.37
N PHE A 70 16.55 4.35 -12.93
CA PHE A 70 15.12 4.23 -12.66
C PHE A 70 14.35 3.74 -13.87
N THR A 71 14.61 4.35 -15.02
CA THR A 71 13.97 3.97 -16.29
C THR A 71 14.34 2.53 -16.69
N LYS A 72 15.57 2.08 -16.39
CA LYS A 72 15.97 0.69 -16.62
C LYS A 72 15.32 -0.28 -15.63
N GLY A 73 15.19 0.12 -14.37
CA GLY A 73 14.59 -0.67 -13.29
C GLY A 73 13.10 -0.90 -13.49
N THR A 74 12.39 0.09 -14.05
CA THR A 74 10.94 -0.02 -14.28
C THR A 74 10.57 -1.00 -15.40
N ILE A 75 11.50 -1.51 -16.21
CA ILE A 75 11.17 -2.41 -17.33
C ILE A 75 10.36 -3.64 -16.86
N LEU A 76 10.81 -4.32 -15.79
CA LEU A 76 10.10 -5.48 -15.26
C LEU A 76 8.87 -5.08 -14.45
N TYR A 77 8.97 -3.97 -13.71
CA TYR A 77 7.85 -3.40 -12.95
C TYR A 77 6.67 -3.10 -13.88
N CYS A 78 6.91 -2.51 -15.04
CA CYS A 78 5.91 -2.11 -16.03
C CYS A 78 5.44 -3.25 -16.96
N SER A 79 5.79 -4.50 -16.66
CA SER A 79 5.28 -5.63 -17.42
C SER A 79 3.77 -5.80 -17.19
N PRO A 80 2.96 -6.09 -18.23
CA PRO A 80 1.51 -6.23 -18.10
C PRO A 80 1.07 -7.13 -16.95
N ASP A 81 1.71 -8.30 -16.80
CA ASP A 81 1.39 -9.29 -15.77
C ASP A 81 1.64 -8.76 -14.36
N ASN A 82 2.68 -7.91 -14.18
CA ASN A 82 2.97 -7.31 -12.89
C ASN A 82 1.93 -6.24 -12.50
N GLY A 83 1.30 -5.57 -13.47
CA GLY A 83 0.26 -4.56 -13.20
C GLY A 83 -0.83 -5.08 -12.26
N TYR A 84 -1.40 -6.24 -12.59
CA TYR A 84 -2.44 -6.86 -11.76
C TYR A 84 -1.94 -7.19 -10.35
N GLN A 85 -0.72 -7.71 -10.21
CA GLN A 85 -0.14 -8.02 -8.90
C GLN A 85 0.10 -6.78 -8.04
N VAL A 86 0.58 -5.69 -8.66
CA VAL A 86 0.79 -4.40 -7.99
C VAL A 86 -0.55 -3.84 -7.49
N GLY A 87 -1.58 -3.86 -8.35
CA GLY A 87 -2.92 -3.40 -7.99
C GLY A 87 -3.54 -4.26 -6.89
N LEU A 88 -3.45 -5.59 -7.00
CA LEU A 88 -3.99 -6.54 -6.03
C LEU A 88 -3.32 -6.41 -4.65
N ALA A 89 -2.04 -6.04 -4.62
CA ALA A 89 -1.32 -5.73 -3.39
C ALA A 89 -1.72 -4.38 -2.76
N GLY A 90 -2.59 -3.59 -3.41
CA GLY A 90 -3.02 -2.29 -2.92
C GLY A 90 -1.92 -1.21 -2.95
N LYS A 91 -0.87 -1.42 -3.74
CA LYS A 91 0.22 -0.44 -3.87
C LYS A 91 -0.26 0.78 -4.64
N GLU A 92 0.14 1.96 -4.19
CA GLU A 92 -0.11 3.18 -4.96
C GLU A 92 0.73 3.21 -6.23
N TYR A 93 0.12 3.60 -7.35
CA TYR A 93 0.80 3.72 -8.63
C TYR A 93 1.09 5.18 -8.99
N TYR A 94 2.38 5.49 -9.15
CA TYR A 94 2.88 6.85 -9.41
C TYR A 94 3.04 7.21 -10.89
N GLY A 95 2.35 6.52 -11.80
CA GLY A 95 2.37 6.87 -13.24
C GLY A 95 3.70 6.62 -13.94
N VAL A 96 4.50 5.66 -13.46
CA VAL A 96 5.88 5.40 -13.95
C VAL A 96 5.97 4.53 -15.20
N CYS A 97 4.83 4.00 -15.68
CA CYS A 97 4.75 3.09 -16.81
C CYS A 97 3.93 3.69 -17.96
N ASP A 98 4.49 3.66 -19.17
CA ASP A 98 3.79 4.03 -20.42
C ASP A 98 2.90 2.89 -20.96
N SER A 99 3.09 1.67 -20.45
CA SER A 99 2.35 0.48 -20.87
C SER A 99 0.87 0.59 -20.47
N LYS A 100 -0.01 0.78 -21.45
CA LYS A 100 -1.48 0.77 -21.23
C LYS A 100 -1.96 -0.54 -20.61
N GLN A 101 -1.42 -1.68 -21.04
CA GLN A 101 -1.80 -2.99 -20.50
C GLN A 101 -1.43 -3.14 -19.03
N PHE A 102 -0.26 -2.62 -18.60
CA PHE A 102 0.08 -2.56 -17.18
C PHE A 102 -0.95 -1.76 -16.39
N VAL A 103 -1.33 -0.57 -16.89
CA VAL A 103 -2.27 0.32 -16.21
C VAL A 103 -3.65 -0.30 -16.09
N ASP A 104 -4.16 -0.91 -17.17
CA ASP A 104 -5.45 -1.60 -17.17
C ASP A 104 -5.44 -2.77 -16.16
N ASN A 105 -4.37 -3.58 -16.17
CA ASN A 105 -4.23 -4.69 -15.23
C ASN A 105 -4.10 -4.20 -13.77
N TYR A 106 -3.36 -3.12 -13.54
CA TYR A 106 -3.28 -2.47 -12.23
C TYR A 106 -4.65 -2.05 -11.72
N GLN A 107 -5.48 -1.43 -12.56
CA GLN A 107 -6.83 -1.02 -12.18
C GLN A 107 -7.68 -2.23 -11.80
N LEU A 108 -7.62 -3.31 -12.56
CA LEU A 108 -8.34 -4.55 -12.24
C LEU A 108 -7.90 -5.14 -10.89
N GLY A 109 -6.59 -5.24 -10.65
CA GLY A 109 -6.06 -5.71 -9.37
C GLY A 109 -6.47 -4.80 -8.21
N HIS A 110 -6.39 -3.48 -8.41
CA HIS A 110 -6.72 -2.49 -7.39
C HIS A 110 -8.21 -2.47 -7.05
N GLN A 111 -9.10 -2.66 -8.03
CA GLN A 111 -10.53 -2.85 -7.78
C GLN A 111 -10.78 -4.05 -6.88
N GLN A 112 -10.11 -5.18 -7.15
CA GLN A 112 -10.22 -6.36 -6.30
C GLN A 112 -9.68 -6.12 -4.90
N TYR A 113 -8.55 -5.42 -4.76
CA TYR A 113 -8.03 -4.98 -3.46
C TYR A 113 -9.08 -4.14 -2.70
N GLN A 114 -9.72 -3.16 -3.34
CA GLN A 114 -10.74 -2.32 -2.72
C GLN A 114 -11.95 -3.13 -2.22
N VAL A 115 -12.42 -4.10 -3.01
CA VAL A 115 -13.48 -5.02 -2.61
C VAL A 115 -13.05 -5.83 -1.38
N GLN A 116 -11.83 -6.38 -1.38
CA GLN A 116 -11.30 -7.14 -0.24
C GLN A 116 -11.19 -6.29 1.03
N GLN A 117 -10.70 -5.05 0.93
CA GLN A 117 -10.66 -4.11 2.05
C GLN A 117 -12.06 -3.80 2.58
N ARG A 118 -13.03 -3.59 1.70
CA ARG A 118 -14.42 -3.34 2.10
C ARG A 118 -15.06 -4.54 2.79
N LEU A 119 -14.82 -5.75 2.29
CA LEU A 119 -15.30 -6.99 2.92
C LEU A 119 -14.73 -7.14 4.33
N GLN A 120 -13.43 -6.91 4.52
CA GLN A 120 -12.78 -6.96 5.83
C GLN A 120 -13.35 -5.92 6.80
N GLU A 121 -13.57 -4.69 6.31
CA GLU A 121 -14.19 -3.63 7.11
C GLU A 121 -15.62 -4.00 7.53
N ILE A 122 -16.43 -4.53 6.61
CA ILE A 122 -17.78 -5.00 6.92
C ILE A 122 -17.76 -6.11 7.99
N ASP A 123 -16.87 -7.10 7.85
CA ASP A 123 -16.74 -8.20 8.81
C ASP A 123 -16.37 -7.69 10.21
N ASN A 124 -15.47 -6.70 10.30
CA ASN A 124 -15.14 -6.02 11.56
C ASN A 124 -16.35 -5.28 12.14
N GLN A 125 -17.08 -4.51 11.33
CA GLN A 125 -18.26 -3.77 11.77
C GLN A 125 -19.38 -4.69 12.27
N ILE A 126 -19.63 -5.80 11.57
CA ILE A 126 -20.58 -6.83 12.01
C ILE A 126 -20.14 -7.41 13.36
N SER A 127 -18.86 -7.74 13.53
CA SER A 127 -18.34 -8.26 14.80
C SER A 127 -18.53 -7.27 15.96
N VAL A 128 -18.29 -5.97 15.73
CA VAL A 128 -18.54 -4.91 16.72
C VAL A 128 -20.02 -4.85 17.09
N ILE A 129 -20.93 -4.87 16.09
CA ILE A 129 -22.37 -4.83 16.32
C ILE A 129 -22.84 -6.07 17.10
N ASP A 130 -22.35 -7.27 16.75
CA ASP A 130 -22.69 -8.51 17.44
C ASP A 130 -22.22 -8.47 18.91
N GLY A 131 -21.06 -7.88 19.18
CA GLY A 131 -20.58 -7.61 20.54
C GLY A 131 -21.47 -6.63 21.31
N GLN A 132 -21.93 -5.56 20.66
CA GLN A 132 -22.85 -4.59 21.26
C GLN A 132 -24.23 -5.19 21.55
N LEU A 133 -24.79 -5.99 20.65
CA LEU A 133 -26.05 -6.71 20.85
C LEU A 133 -25.96 -7.71 22.02
N SER A 134 -24.80 -8.36 22.18
CA SER A 134 -24.55 -9.31 23.28
C SER A 134 -24.56 -8.64 24.67
N ASN A 135 -24.27 -7.34 24.75
CA ASN A 135 -24.32 -6.55 25.98
C ASN A 135 -25.74 -6.14 26.40
N LYS A 136 -26.79 -6.67 25.75
CA LYS A 136 -28.20 -6.43 26.06
C LYS A 136 -28.53 -4.93 26.14
N PRO A 137 -28.30 -4.16 25.07
CA PRO A 137 -28.65 -2.75 25.04
C PRO A 137 -30.16 -2.58 25.18
N ASP A 138 -30.61 -1.35 25.41
CA ASP A 138 -32.03 -1.02 25.37
C ASP A 138 -32.64 -1.34 24.00
N LYS A 139 -33.98 -1.40 23.94
CA LYS A 139 -34.71 -1.83 22.75
C LYS A 139 -34.39 -0.97 21.52
N ASP A 140 -34.36 0.35 21.67
CA ASP A 140 -34.14 1.28 20.55
C ASP A 140 -32.73 1.10 19.98
N THR A 141 -31.74 1.03 20.86
CA THR A 141 -30.36 0.73 20.46
C THR A 141 -30.25 -0.63 19.78
N ALA A 142 -30.89 -1.68 20.31
CA ALA A 142 -30.87 -3.02 19.72
C ALA A 142 -31.47 -3.05 18.31
N ASP A 143 -32.58 -2.35 18.09
CA ASP A 143 -33.28 -2.31 16.79
C ASP A 143 -32.44 -1.57 15.75
N ARG A 144 -31.82 -0.43 16.11
CA ARG A 144 -30.87 0.29 15.24
C ARG A 144 -29.68 -0.58 14.84
N LEU A 145 -29.08 -1.30 15.79
CA LEU A 145 -27.93 -2.17 15.54
C LEU A 145 -28.28 -3.32 14.59
N ARG A 146 -29.46 -3.93 14.75
CA ARG A 146 -29.93 -4.98 13.85
C ARG A 146 -30.11 -4.49 12.41
N GLU A 147 -30.63 -3.28 12.24
CA GLU A 147 -30.79 -2.69 10.90
C GLU A 147 -29.45 -2.40 10.24
N GLN A 148 -28.49 -1.83 10.99
CA GLN A 148 -27.12 -1.62 10.51
C GLN A 148 -26.46 -2.94 10.10
N ARG A 149 -26.55 -3.97 10.94
CA ARG A 149 -26.01 -5.30 10.66
C ARG A 149 -26.63 -5.90 9.40
N LYS A 150 -27.94 -5.73 9.21
CA LYS A 150 -28.65 -6.23 8.03
C LYS A 150 -28.14 -5.55 6.77
N ALA A 151 -28.06 -4.22 6.75
CA ALA A 151 -27.54 -3.46 5.62
C ALA A 151 -26.09 -3.87 5.25
N LEU A 152 -25.22 -4.04 6.25
CA LEU A 152 -23.85 -4.52 6.05
C LEU A 152 -23.80 -5.95 5.48
N THR A 153 -24.70 -6.83 5.95
CA THR A 153 -24.77 -8.21 5.43
C THR A 153 -25.24 -8.24 3.98
N GLU A 154 -26.18 -7.37 3.59
CA GLU A 154 -26.65 -7.22 2.22
C GLU A 154 -25.53 -6.69 1.31
N GLU A 155 -24.83 -5.63 1.73
CA GLU A 155 -23.69 -5.08 0.97
C GLU A 155 -22.57 -6.11 0.79
N ARG A 156 -22.24 -6.86 1.85
CA ARG A 156 -21.26 -7.96 1.78
C ARG A 156 -21.66 -9.01 0.77
N ALA A 157 -22.94 -9.39 0.75
CA ALA A 157 -23.45 -10.37 -0.20
C ALA A 157 -23.32 -9.84 -1.63
N ASP A 158 -23.64 -8.57 -1.87
CA ASP A 158 -23.50 -7.93 -3.17
C ASP A 158 -22.05 -7.86 -3.65
N LEU A 159 -21.10 -7.52 -2.78
CA LEU A 159 -19.66 -7.48 -3.09
C LEU A 159 -19.06 -8.87 -3.43
N LEU A 160 -19.67 -9.94 -2.94
CA LEU A 160 -19.27 -11.32 -3.24
C LEU A 160 -19.94 -11.88 -4.49
N ARG A 161 -20.87 -11.14 -5.11
CA ARG A 161 -21.45 -11.57 -6.38
C ARG A 161 -20.34 -11.46 -7.43
N PRO A 162 -20.00 -12.56 -8.12
CA PRO A 162 -19.06 -12.48 -9.22
C PRO A 162 -19.65 -11.52 -10.26
N ASP A 163 -18.93 -10.44 -10.54
CA ASP A 163 -19.28 -9.54 -11.64
C ASP A 163 -19.28 -10.38 -12.91
N ILE A 164 -20.45 -10.55 -13.54
CA ILE A 164 -20.54 -11.13 -14.89
C ILE A 164 -20.10 -10.05 -15.87
N ASN A 165 -18.82 -9.68 -15.83
CA ASN A 165 -18.17 -8.87 -16.86
C ASN A 165 -16.94 -9.64 -17.35
N PHE A 166 -17.21 -10.71 -18.10
CA PHE A 166 -16.23 -11.31 -19.00
C PHE A 166 -15.94 -10.32 -20.13
N ASN A 167 -15.03 -9.37 -19.92
CA ASN A 167 -14.30 -8.76 -21.04
C ASN A 167 -13.18 -9.71 -21.45
N LEU A 168 -13.56 -10.84 -22.06
CA LEU A 168 -12.63 -11.68 -22.82
C LEU A 168 -12.39 -10.99 -24.17
N HIS A 169 -11.41 -10.10 -24.20
CA HIS A 169 -10.79 -9.74 -25.47
C HIS A 169 -9.75 -10.82 -25.79
N PHE A 170 -10.13 -11.74 -26.68
CA PHE A 170 -9.21 -12.65 -27.38
C PHE A 170 -8.40 -11.88 -28.43
#